data_AF-B9TA05-F1
#
_entry.id   AF-B9TA05-F1
#
_cell.length_a   1.000
_cell.length_b   1.000
_cell.length_c   1.000
_cell.angle_alpha   90.00
_cell.angle_beta   90.00
_cell.angle_gamma   90.00
#
_symmetry.space_group_name_H-M   'P 1'
#
loop_
_entity.id
_entity.type
_entity.pdbx_description
1 polymer ?
#
loop_
_entity_poly.entity_id
_entity_poly.type
_entity_poly.pdbx_seq_one_letter_code
_entity_poly.pdbx_strand_id
1 'polypeptide(L)'
;ADMSFSTLGLAPSLLNAIAEIGYDEPTAIQRAAIPAILRGEDVLGAAQTGSGKTAAFALPLLQSLLDNRDGPRQLHGLVLVPTRELAVQVGESIRKLVSHLSMPVKVAIVFGGVSINPQMMALRGGADIVVATPGRLLDLIDHNALKISRAAMLVLDEADRLLDLGFSEELNRILALLPKQRQNLFFSATFPPAVQKLADSILHQPARIEVLSEPASKPDIVQRAIAVDVPRRTMLLKHLIQEHQWRGVMVFVATKYAADHVADKLNRNGIRAASFHGELSQGARTETLTDFRSGRLQALVATDVAARGIDIARLPAVVNYDLPRSAVDYTHRIGRTGRAARAQVLGGGQQARDFGGGVAHQQRPGGAVFQRRIGGNAGEGAQLGAADDRPFQREDAGAAQPVRVVARHVDHHARLAFLAQLYAPHAADGEAGEGHVHADGDALRVVGLQDQCLRGLERAARVHQ
;
A
#
# COMPACT_ATOMS: atom_id res chain seq x y z
N ALA A 1 -16.93 24.21 -12.17
CA ALA A 1 -17.59 24.67 -10.95
C ALA A 1 -16.62 24.44 -9.80
N ASP A 2 -16.46 25.41 -8.91
CA ASP A 2 -15.48 25.40 -7.84
C ASP A 2 -15.67 24.15 -6.95
N MET A 3 -14.73 23.21 -7.00
CA MET A 3 -14.89 21.85 -6.44
C MET A 3 -14.46 21.79 -4.97
N SER A 4 -14.99 22.70 -4.14
CA SER A 4 -14.68 22.79 -2.71
C SER A 4 -15.56 21.88 -1.85
N PHE A 5 -15.09 21.50 -0.66
CA PHE A 5 -15.87 20.78 0.36
C PHE A 5 -17.19 21.48 0.70
N SER A 6 -17.25 22.80 0.60
CA SER A 6 -18.47 23.59 0.86
C SER A 6 -19.63 23.22 -0.07
N THR A 7 -19.35 22.67 -1.25
CA THR A 7 -20.37 22.24 -2.22
C THR A 7 -20.96 20.86 -1.95
N LEU A 8 -20.39 20.12 -0.99
CA LEU A 8 -20.75 18.72 -0.72
C LEU A 8 -21.91 18.56 0.28
N GLY A 9 -22.51 19.65 0.75
CA GLY A 9 -23.67 19.60 1.66
C GLY A 9 -23.32 19.32 3.13
N LEU A 10 -22.08 19.62 3.55
CA LEU A 10 -21.62 19.46 4.93
C LEU A 10 -21.95 20.69 5.78
N ALA A 11 -22.24 20.47 7.07
CA ALA A 11 -22.48 21.53 8.03
C ALA A 11 -21.26 22.45 8.21
N PRO A 12 -21.45 23.75 8.53
CA PRO A 12 -20.36 24.71 8.72
C PRO A 12 -19.30 24.27 9.75
N SER A 13 -19.70 23.57 10.82
CA SER A 13 -18.77 23.04 11.82
C SER A 13 -17.81 21.99 11.26
N LEU A 14 -18.28 21.13 10.34
CA LEU A 14 -17.44 20.16 9.65
C LEU A 14 -16.53 20.83 8.63
N LEU A 15 -17.01 21.86 7.93
CA LEU A 15 -16.18 22.64 7.00
C LEU A 15 -15.02 23.35 7.73
N ASN A 16 -15.28 23.90 8.91
CA ASN A 16 -14.23 24.48 9.75
C ASN A 16 -13.22 23.41 10.20
N ALA A 17 -13.69 22.23 10.64
CA ALA A 17 -12.82 21.11 11.00
C ALA A 17 -11.91 20.68 9.83
N ILE A 18 -12.47 20.59 8.62
CA ILE A 18 -11.74 20.27 7.38
C ILE A 18 -10.64 21.31 7.12
N ALA A 19 -10.97 22.60 7.25
CA ALA A 19 -10.02 23.69 7.05
C ALA A 19 -8.89 23.68 8.09
N GLU A 20 -9.19 23.46 9.37
CA GLU A 20 -8.19 23.40 10.45
C GLU A 20 -7.25 22.19 10.32
N ILE A 21 -7.75 21.07 9.79
CA ILE A 21 -6.92 19.89 9.49
C ILE A 21 -6.05 20.09 8.24
N GLY A 22 -6.37 21.08 7.39
CA GLY A 22 -5.64 21.38 6.16
C GLY A 22 -6.05 20.48 4.99
N TYR A 23 -7.34 20.15 4.88
CA TYR A 23 -7.88 19.50 3.69
C TYR A 23 -8.29 20.56 2.67
N ASP A 24 -7.47 20.73 1.63
CA ASP A 24 -7.69 21.76 0.60
C ASP A 24 -8.87 21.42 -0.32
N GLU A 25 -8.73 20.34 -1.10
CA GLU A 25 -9.72 19.90 -2.08
C GLU A 25 -10.21 18.47 -1.81
N PRO A 26 -11.51 18.18 -1.98
CA PRO A 26 -12.04 16.84 -1.85
C PRO A 26 -11.48 15.94 -2.95
N THR A 27 -10.93 14.79 -2.56
CA THR A 27 -10.46 13.75 -3.48
C THR A 27 -11.60 13.16 -4.32
N ALA A 28 -11.29 12.45 -5.40
CA ALA A 28 -12.31 11.83 -6.26
C ALA A 28 -13.30 10.93 -5.50
N ILE A 29 -12.81 10.13 -4.54
CA ILE A 29 -13.67 9.27 -3.72
C ILE A 29 -14.55 10.08 -2.77
N GLN A 30 -14.03 11.18 -2.21
CA GLN A 30 -14.80 12.08 -1.35
C GLN A 30 -15.90 12.79 -2.13
N ARG A 31 -15.59 13.32 -3.32
CA ARG A 31 -16.56 14.00 -4.19
C ARG A 31 -17.73 13.11 -4.59
N ALA A 32 -17.45 11.84 -4.89
CA ALA A 32 -18.48 10.89 -5.29
C ALA A 32 -19.25 10.34 -4.08
N ALA A 33 -18.55 9.94 -3.01
CA ALA A 33 -19.16 9.22 -1.90
C ALA A 33 -19.91 10.14 -0.93
N ILE A 34 -19.36 11.31 -0.58
CA ILE A 34 -19.96 12.17 0.46
C ILE A 34 -21.42 12.51 0.11
N PRO A 35 -21.75 13.02 -1.09
CA PRO A 35 -23.14 13.35 -1.41
C PRO A 35 -24.07 12.14 -1.43
N ALA A 36 -23.60 10.96 -1.86
CA ALA A 36 -24.40 9.73 -1.85
C ALA A 36 -24.73 9.28 -0.42
N ILE A 37 -23.73 9.31 0.46
CA ILE A 37 -23.91 8.94 1.86
C ILE A 37 -24.87 9.91 2.56
N LEU A 38 -24.75 11.23 2.29
CA LEU A 38 -25.65 12.24 2.86
C LEU A 38 -27.12 12.07 2.42
N ARG A 39 -27.38 11.49 1.24
CA ARG A 39 -28.75 11.15 0.80
C ARG A 39 -29.31 9.88 1.46
N GLY A 40 -28.53 9.21 2.33
CA GLY A 40 -28.93 7.97 2.98
C GLY A 40 -28.75 6.72 2.13
N GLU A 41 -28.06 6.82 0.98
CA GLU A 41 -27.80 5.67 0.11
C GLU A 41 -26.71 4.77 0.71
N ASP A 42 -26.88 3.44 0.59
CA ASP A 42 -25.78 2.51 0.82
C ASP A 42 -24.68 2.78 -0.24
N VAL A 43 -23.41 2.54 0.11
CA VAL A 43 -22.29 2.78 -0.82
C VAL A 43 -21.43 1.54 -0.97
N LEU A 44 -21.11 1.21 -2.22
CA LEU A 44 -20.07 0.26 -2.60
C LEU A 44 -18.92 1.04 -3.23
N GLY A 45 -17.88 1.31 -2.44
CA GLY A 45 -16.72 2.10 -2.85
C GLY A 45 -15.50 1.24 -3.19
N ALA A 46 -15.07 1.28 -4.45
CA ALA A 46 -13.81 0.70 -4.90
C ALA A 46 -12.73 1.78 -4.93
N ALA A 47 -11.79 1.74 -3.97
CA ALA A 47 -10.65 2.67 -3.94
C ALA A 47 -9.46 2.14 -3.13
N GLN A 48 -8.25 2.44 -3.59
CA GLN A 48 -7.00 2.05 -2.94
C GLN A 48 -6.77 2.82 -1.62
N THR A 49 -5.90 2.29 -0.75
CA THR A 49 -5.50 2.94 0.50
C THR A 49 -4.87 4.32 0.23
N GLY A 50 -5.18 5.29 1.10
CA GLY A 50 -4.72 6.67 0.99
C GLY A 50 -5.43 7.50 -0.08
N SER A 51 -6.48 7.01 -0.73
CA SER A 51 -7.31 7.77 -1.68
C SER A 51 -8.21 8.82 -1.01
N GLY A 52 -8.24 8.86 0.33
CA GLY A 52 -9.13 9.75 1.09
C GLY A 52 -10.40 9.07 1.62
N LYS A 53 -10.52 7.72 1.50
CA LYS A 53 -11.66 6.91 1.97
C LYS A 53 -12.11 7.24 3.39
N THR A 54 -11.17 7.37 4.33
CA THR A 54 -11.50 7.63 5.73
C THR A 54 -12.33 8.90 5.90
N ALA A 55 -11.93 10.02 5.30
CA ALA A 55 -12.73 11.24 5.34
C ALA A 55 -14.01 11.14 4.49
N ALA A 56 -14.00 10.33 3.42
CA ALA A 56 -15.17 10.12 2.57
C ALA A 56 -16.36 9.50 3.33
N PHE A 57 -16.11 8.59 4.29
CA PHE A 57 -17.17 8.06 5.17
C PHE A 57 -17.28 8.79 6.51
N ALA A 58 -16.17 9.31 7.07
CA ALA A 58 -16.19 9.93 8.39
C ALA A 58 -16.96 11.26 8.41
N LEU A 59 -16.83 12.07 7.35
CA LEU A 59 -17.54 13.35 7.26
C LEU A 59 -19.07 13.17 7.24
N PRO A 60 -19.66 12.34 6.35
CA PRO A 60 -21.10 12.13 6.36
C PRO A 60 -21.57 11.32 7.57
N LEU A 61 -20.74 10.44 8.15
CA LEU A 61 -21.05 9.79 9.43
C LEU A 61 -21.22 10.82 10.56
N LEU A 62 -20.31 11.79 10.64
CA LEU A 62 -20.38 12.88 11.62
C LEU A 62 -21.55 13.82 11.33
N GLN A 63 -21.82 14.15 10.06
CA GLN A 63 -23.00 14.92 9.66
C GLN A 63 -24.28 14.23 10.14
N SER A 64 -24.43 12.94 9.83
CA SER A 64 -25.58 12.13 10.27
C SER A 64 -25.71 12.10 11.79
N LEU A 65 -24.60 11.99 12.53
CA LEU A 65 -24.64 12.07 13.99
C LEU A 65 -25.12 13.45 14.47
N LEU A 66 -24.60 14.54 13.89
CA LEU A 66 -24.98 15.91 14.27
C LEU A 66 -26.47 16.18 14.03
N ASP A 67 -27.03 15.65 12.93
CA ASP A 67 -28.42 15.86 12.56
C ASP A 67 -29.41 15.02 13.38
N ASN A 68 -28.98 13.87 13.91
CA ASN A 68 -29.87 12.89 14.54
C ASN A 68 -29.62 12.68 16.05
N ARG A 69 -28.69 13.43 16.64
CA ARG A 69 -28.39 13.25 18.07
C ARG A 69 -29.45 13.88 18.96
N ASP A 70 -30.40 13.05 19.34
CA ASP A 70 -31.39 13.36 20.36
C ASP A 70 -31.20 12.50 21.62
N GLY A 71 -30.97 13.16 22.76
CA GLY A 71 -30.93 12.51 24.07
C GLY A 71 -29.56 11.92 24.48
N PRO A 72 -29.54 10.88 25.33
CA PRO A 72 -28.30 10.37 25.91
C PRO A 72 -27.43 9.67 24.87
N ARG A 73 -26.10 9.78 25.04
CA ARG A 73 -25.09 9.19 24.15
C ARG A 73 -25.34 7.71 23.88
N GLN A 74 -25.43 7.37 22.60
CA GLN A 74 -25.64 6.03 22.08
C GLN A 74 -24.77 5.82 20.84
N LEU A 75 -24.50 4.55 20.50
CA LEU A 75 -23.73 4.23 19.32
C LEU A 75 -24.52 4.59 18.05
N HIS A 76 -24.00 5.56 17.30
CA HIS A 76 -24.53 5.97 16.00
C HIS A 76 -23.79 5.29 14.85
N GLY A 77 -22.45 5.29 14.91
CA GLY A 77 -21.59 4.74 13.86
C GLY A 77 -20.71 3.59 14.34
N LEU A 78 -20.73 2.47 13.61
CA LEU A 78 -19.79 1.37 13.78
C LEU A 78 -18.88 1.26 12.56
N VAL A 79 -17.58 1.34 12.76
CA VAL A 79 -16.57 1.15 11.70
C VAL A 79 -15.77 -0.12 11.98
N LEU A 80 -15.88 -1.11 11.10
CA LEU A 80 -15.13 -2.36 11.18
C LEU A 80 -13.93 -2.31 10.25
N VAL A 81 -12.78 -2.71 10.79
CA VAL A 81 -11.49 -2.73 10.10
C VAL A 81 -10.73 -4.02 10.40
N PRO A 82 -9.89 -4.51 9.47
CA PRO A 82 -9.20 -5.80 9.60
C PRO A 82 -8.07 -5.81 10.65
N THR A 83 -7.41 -4.68 10.92
CA THR A 83 -6.19 -4.65 11.73
C THR A 83 -6.25 -3.59 12.82
N ARG A 84 -5.40 -3.79 13.84
CA ARG A 84 -5.27 -2.86 14.98
C ARG A 84 -4.73 -1.52 14.52
N GLU A 85 -3.75 -1.56 13.63
CA GLU A 85 -3.10 -0.38 13.06
C GLU A 85 -4.12 0.46 12.29
N LEU A 86 -4.97 -0.18 11.48
CA LEU A 86 -6.00 0.53 10.76
C LEU A 86 -7.07 1.08 11.72
N ALA A 87 -7.43 0.35 12.79
CA ALA A 87 -8.36 0.85 13.80
C ALA A 87 -7.86 2.12 14.48
N VAL A 88 -6.59 2.14 14.88
CA VAL A 88 -5.95 3.34 15.44
C VAL A 88 -5.91 4.45 14.41
N GLN A 89 -5.48 4.18 13.18
CA GLN A 89 -5.39 5.19 12.13
C GLN A 89 -6.76 5.83 11.83
N VAL A 90 -7.78 5.02 11.56
CA VAL A 90 -9.14 5.49 11.27
C VAL A 90 -9.72 6.24 12.46
N GLY A 91 -9.60 5.69 13.67
CA GLY A 91 -10.13 6.32 14.87
C GLY A 91 -9.45 7.64 15.21
N GLU A 92 -8.14 7.76 15.05
CA GLU A 92 -7.42 9.03 15.22
C GLU A 92 -7.78 10.05 14.14
N SER A 93 -7.99 9.62 12.89
CA SER A 93 -8.51 10.49 11.83
C SER A 93 -9.90 11.05 12.18
N ILE A 94 -10.80 10.23 12.71
CA ILE A 94 -12.12 10.70 13.18
C ILE A 94 -11.98 11.61 14.40
N ARG A 95 -11.08 11.28 15.35
CA ARG A 95 -10.83 12.11 16.54
C ARG A 95 -10.38 13.53 16.20
N LYS A 96 -9.52 13.67 15.18
CA LYS A 96 -9.12 14.99 14.67
C LYS A 96 -10.29 15.77 14.11
N LEU A 97 -11.22 15.12 13.39
CA LEU A 97 -12.41 15.81 12.89
C LEU A 97 -13.33 16.27 14.04
N VAL A 98 -13.51 15.45 15.08
CA VAL A 98 -14.42 15.79 16.18
C VAL A 98 -13.86 16.83 17.15
N SER A 99 -12.54 17.00 17.26
CA SER A 99 -11.96 18.01 18.17
C SER A 99 -12.32 19.45 17.83
N HIS A 100 -12.80 19.69 16.60
CA HIS A 100 -13.22 20.99 16.10
C HIS A 100 -14.74 21.16 16.09
N LEU A 101 -15.50 20.17 16.58
CA LEU A 101 -16.96 20.24 16.66
C LEU A 101 -17.39 20.89 17.97
N SER A 102 -18.46 21.69 17.91
CA SER A 102 -19.07 22.35 19.08
C SER A 102 -19.74 21.36 20.05
N MET A 103 -20.07 20.15 19.57
CA MET A 103 -20.72 19.11 20.35
C MET A 103 -19.73 18.02 20.77
N PRO A 104 -19.75 17.53 22.03
CA PRO A 104 -18.86 16.48 22.49
C PRO A 104 -19.24 15.11 21.88
N VAL A 105 -18.49 14.72 20.87
CA VAL A 105 -18.55 13.40 20.22
C VAL A 105 -17.47 12.48 20.81
N LYS A 106 -17.87 11.30 21.27
CA LYS A 106 -16.97 10.30 21.85
C LYS A 106 -16.69 9.18 20.85
N VAL A 107 -15.42 9.09 20.45
CA VAL A 107 -14.90 8.06 19.54
C VAL A 107 -14.09 7.03 20.34
N ALA A 108 -14.58 5.80 20.39
CA ALA A 108 -13.88 4.67 21.00
C ALA A 108 -13.16 3.84 19.93
N ILE A 109 -11.91 3.45 20.21
CA ILE A 109 -11.11 2.60 19.33
C ILE A 109 -10.84 1.30 20.10
N VAL A 110 -11.27 0.16 19.55
CA VAL A 110 -11.20 -1.13 20.24
C VAL A 110 -10.63 -2.22 19.35
N PHE A 111 -9.62 -2.92 19.84
CA PHE A 111 -8.94 -3.96 19.08
C PHE A 111 -8.26 -5.00 19.97
N GLY A 112 -7.98 -6.18 19.41
CA GLY A 112 -7.44 -7.34 20.13
C GLY A 112 -5.99 -7.18 20.63
N GLY A 113 -5.52 -8.18 21.38
CA GLY A 113 -4.13 -8.33 21.87
C GLY A 113 -3.54 -7.18 22.70
N VAL A 114 -4.41 -6.39 23.30
CA VAL A 114 -4.14 -5.60 24.51
C VAL A 114 -5.21 -5.92 25.55
N SER A 115 -5.00 -5.55 26.81
CA SER A 115 -6.00 -5.77 27.86
C SER A 115 -7.37 -5.20 27.46
N ILE A 116 -8.43 -5.97 27.75
CA ILE A 116 -9.82 -5.56 27.47
C ILE A 116 -10.32 -4.52 28.47
N ASN A 117 -9.82 -4.55 29.72
CA ASN A 117 -10.29 -3.67 30.81
C ASN A 117 -10.20 -2.17 30.47
N PRO A 118 -9.07 -1.63 29.96
CA PRO A 118 -9.01 -0.22 29.55
C PRO A 118 -10.03 0.14 28.48
N GLN A 119 -10.32 -0.78 27.55
CA GLN A 119 -11.31 -0.56 26.49
C GLN A 119 -12.74 -0.58 27.06
N MET A 120 -13.05 -1.47 28.00
CA MET A 120 -14.33 -1.44 28.73
C MET A 120 -14.50 -0.14 29.53
N MET A 121 -13.45 0.32 30.21
CA MET A 121 -13.48 1.61 30.91
C MET A 121 -13.71 2.77 29.94
N ALA A 122 -13.04 2.77 28.78
CA ALA A 122 -13.22 3.80 27.76
C ALA A 122 -14.64 3.83 27.20
N LEU A 123 -15.38 2.71 27.23
CA LEU A 123 -16.76 2.62 26.76
C LEU A 123 -17.82 3.01 27.81
N ARG A 124 -17.44 3.22 29.08
CA ARG A 124 -18.37 3.70 30.12
C ARG A 124 -19.02 5.02 29.73
N GLY A 125 -20.32 5.14 29.96
CA GLY A 125 -21.10 6.32 29.53
C GLY A 125 -21.39 6.36 28.02
N GLY A 126 -21.21 5.24 27.32
CA GLY A 126 -21.48 5.10 25.88
C GLY A 126 -20.34 5.63 25.00
N ALA A 127 -20.47 5.42 23.69
CA ALA A 127 -19.65 6.02 22.63
C ALA A 127 -20.58 6.38 21.47
N ASP A 128 -20.35 7.52 20.82
CA ASP A 128 -21.14 7.93 19.65
C ASP A 128 -20.65 7.17 18.39
N ILE A 129 -19.33 6.93 18.31
CA ILE A 129 -18.69 6.18 17.22
C ILE A 129 -17.73 5.14 17.82
N VAL A 130 -17.76 3.92 17.28
CA VAL A 130 -16.81 2.85 17.63
C VAL A 130 -16.07 2.41 16.37
N VAL A 131 -14.74 2.44 16.41
CA VAL A 131 -13.85 1.84 15.40
C VAL A 131 -13.27 0.56 15.98
N ALA A 132 -13.52 -0.58 15.33
CA ALA A 132 -13.26 -1.88 15.91
C ALA A 132 -12.68 -2.93 14.94
N THR A 133 -11.84 -3.81 15.47
CA THR A 133 -11.59 -5.12 14.83
C THR A 133 -12.68 -6.13 15.25
N PRO A 134 -13.18 -7.02 14.35
CA PRO A 134 -14.33 -7.87 14.61
C PRO A 134 -14.28 -8.69 15.91
N GLY A 135 -13.21 -9.45 16.15
CA GLY A 135 -13.10 -10.30 17.34
C GLY A 135 -13.21 -9.51 18.65
N ARG A 136 -12.48 -8.40 18.79
CA ARG A 136 -12.56 -7.57 19.99
C ARG A 136 -13.92 -6.91 20.17
N LEU A 137 -14.61 -6.56 19.09
CA LEU A 137 -15.96 -6.02 19.21
C LEU A 137 -16.89 -7.04 19.86
N LEU A 138 -16.83 -8.30 19.42
CA LEU A 138 -17.62 -9.38 20.00
C LEU A 138 -17.27 -9.62 21.46
N ASP A 139 -15.98 -9.67 21.82
CA ASP A 139 -15.56 -9.79 23.24
C ASP A 139 -16.23 -8.72 24.11
N LEU A 140 -16.22 -7.46 23.65
CA LEU A 140 -16.80 -6.33 24.40
C LEU A 140 -18.32 -6.40 24.50
N ILE A 141 -18.99 -6.95 23.48
CA ILE A 141 -20.44 -7.20 23.52
C ILE A 141 -20.76 -8.32 24.49
N ASP A 142 -20.01 -9.42 24.45
CA ASP A 142 -20.18 -10.59 25.33
C ASP A 142 -19.93 -10.20 26.81
N HIS A 143 -19.04 -9.25 27.07
CA HIS A 143 -18.82 -8.64 28.39
C HIS A 143 -19.83 -7.53 28.76
N ASN A 144 -20.88 -7.31 27.97
CA ASN A 144 -21.89 -6.25 28.15
C ASN A 144 -21.30 -4.82 28.24
N ALA A 145 -20.10 -4.58 27.69
CA ALA A 145 -19.45 -3.28 27.71
C ALA A 145 -19.96 -2.33 26.61
N LEU A 146 -20.55 -2.89 25.54
CA LEU A 146 -21.09 -2.14 24.41
C LEU A 146 -22.37 -2.81 23.88
N LYS A 147 -23.38 -2.00 23.56
CA LYS A 147 -24.55 -2.43 22.79
C LYS A 147 -24.51 -1.78 21.42
N ILE A 148 -24.66 -2.59 20.36
CA ILE A 148 -24.61 -2.11 18.96
C ILE A 148 -25.97 -2.05 18.28
N SER A 149 -27.04 -2.43 18.97
CA SER A 149 -28.39 -2.58 18.40
C SER A 149 -29.05 -1.26 17.95
N ARG A 150 -28.41 -0.12 18.17
CA ARG A 150 -28.88 1.22 17.78
C ARG A 150 -27.98 1.92 16.75
N ALA A 151 -26.94 1.24 16.26
CA ALA A 151 -26.06 1.80 15.24
C ALA A 151 -26.85 2.12 13.97
N ALA A 152 -26.90 3.39 13.60
CA ALA A 152 -27.58 3.88 12.39
C ALA A 152 -26.73 3.66 11.13
N MET A 153 -25.40 3.59 11.28
CA MET A 153 -24.46 3.41 10.18
C MET A 153 -23.42 2.33 10.48
N LEU A 154 -23.23 1.42 9.53
CA LEU A 154 -22.13 0.44 9.50
C LEU A 154 -21.16 0.80 8.38
N VAL A 155 -19.87 0.81 8.69
CA VAL A 155 -18.79 0.96 7.71
C VAL A 155 -17.91 -0.29 7.75
N LEU A 156 -17.68 -0.92 6.60
CA LEU A 156 -16.62 -1.92 6.41
C LEU A 156 -15.51 -1.28 5.58
N ASP A 157 -14.33 -1.08 6.18
CA ASP A 157 -13.15 -0.58 5.45
C ASP A 157 -12.10 -1.68 5.30
N GLU A 158 -11.52 -1.77 4.11
CA GLU A 158 -10.66 -2.89 3.67
C GLU A 158 -11.38 -4.25 3.82
N ALA A 159 -12.58 -4.36 3.25
CA ALA A 159 -13.43 -5.54 3.39
C ALA A 159 -12.88 -6.82 2.75
N ASP A 160 -12.09 -6.69 1.68
CA ASP A 160 -11.28 -7.80 1.16
C ASP A 160 -10.36 -8.41 2.22
N ARG A 161 -9.66 -7.55 2.97
CA ARG A 161 -8.78 -7.99 4.04
C ARG A 161 -9.51 -8.56 5.26
N LEU A 162 -10.73 -8.10 5.54
CA LEU A 162 -11.54 -8.70 6.60
C LEU A 162 -11.79 -10.18 6.30
N LEU A 163 -12.10 -10.52 5.05
CA LEU A 163 -12.32 -11.91 4.62
C LEU A 163 -11.01 -12.70 4.52
N ASP A 164 -9.94 -12.10 3.97
CA ASP A 164 -8.63 -12.76 3.84
C ASP A 164 -8.02 -13.18 5.19
N LEU A 165 -8.31 -12.41 6.24
CA LEU A 165 -7.85 -12.70 7.61
C LEU A 165 -8.78 -13.66 8.37
N GLY A 166 -9.84 -14.14 7.72
CA GLY A 166 -10.73 -15.16 8.27
C GLY A 166 -11.83 -14.63 9.19
N PHE A 167 -12.14 -13.33 9.18
CA PHE A 167 -13.17 -12.75 10.07
C PHE A 167 -14.62 -13.00 9.63
N SER A 168 -14.86 -13.94 8.72
CA SER A 168 -16.19 -14.19 8.14
C SER A 168 -17.23 -14.57 9.20
N GLU A 169 -16.86 -15.41 10.16
CA GLU A 169 -17.77 -15.85 11.22
C GLU A 169 -18.10 -14.70 12.18
N GLU A 170 -17.09 -13.93 12.59
CA GLU A 170 -17.26 -12.79 13.46
C GLU A 170 -18.11 -11.70 12.79
N LEU A 171 -17.90 -11.43 11.51
CA LEU A 171 -18.73 -10.50 10.74
C LEU A 171 -20.18 -10.94 10.72
N ASN A 172 -20.47 -12.22 10.45
CA ASN A 172 -21.84 -12.74 10.45
C ASN A 172 -22.51 -12.57 11.82
N ARG A 173 -21.77 -12.83 12.92
CA ARG A 173 -22.28 -12.61 14.29
C ARG A 173 -22.56 -11.13 14.56
N ILE A 174 -21.66 -10.23 14.16
CA ILE A 174 -21.85 -8.78 14.33
C ILE A 174 -23.06 -8.30 13.53
N LEU A 175 -23.20 -8.72 12.27
CA LEU A 175 -24.33 -8.36 11.41
C LEU A 175 -25.67 -8.82 11.99
N ALA A 176 -25.71 -9.98 12.63
CA ALA A 176 -26.91 -10.48 13.31
C ALA A 176 -27.31 -9.67 14.56
N LEU A 177 -26.36 -8.99 15.20
CA LEU A 177 -26.58 -8.15 16.38
C LEU A 177 -26.90 -6.69 16.04
N LEU A 178 -26.64 -6.26 14.81
CA LEU A 178 -26.95 -4.93 14.31
C LEU A 178 -28.44 -4.77 13.96
N PRO A 179 -28.98 -3.54 14.00
CA PRO A 179 -30.34 -3.30 13.57
C PRO A 179 -30.53 -3.63 12.08
N LYS A 180 -31.70 -4.15 11.71
CA LYS A 180 -32.02 -4.51 10.32
C LYS A 180 -32.03 -3.30 9.39
N GLN A 181 -32.57 -2.17 9.87
CA GLN A 181 -32.57 -0.90 9.17
C GLN A 181 -31.38 -0.07 9.64
N ARG A 182 -30.42 0.15 8.73
CA ARG A 182 -29.22 0.97 8.92
C ARG A 182 -28.63 1.26 7.55
N GLN A 183 -27.84 2.32 7.44
CA GLN A 183 -27.04 2.60 6.25
C GLN A 183 -25.74 1.78 6.30
N ASN A 184 -25.36 1.15 5.20
CA ASN A 184 -24.16 0.32 5.07
C ASN A 184 -23.21 0.93 4.04
N LEU A 185 -21.97 1.17 4.46
CA LEU A 185 -20.90 1.68 3.62
C LEU A 185 -19.81 0.62 3.49
N PHE A 186 -19.56 0.15 2.28
CA PHE A 186 -18.63 -0.92 1.99
C PHE A 186 -17.47 -0.39 1.15
N PHE A 187 -16.26 -0.38 1.72
CA PHE A 187 -15.06 0.06 1.03
C PHE A 187 -14.04 -1.07 0.91
N SER A 188 -13.62 -1.33 -0.33
CA SER A 188 -12.62 -2.37 -0.63
C SER A 188 -11.69 -1.92 -1.74
N ALA A 189 -10.48 -2.47 -1.78
CA ALA A 189 -9.57 -2.27 -2.91
C ALA A 189 -9.86 -3.28 -4.02
N THR A 190 -10.30 -4.49 -3.65
CA THR A 190 -10.59 -5.58 -4.58
C THR A 190 -11.95 -6.21 -4.29
N PHE A 191 -12.56 -6.84 -5.30
CA PHE A 191 -13.86 -7.51 -5.20
C PHE A 191 -13.80 -8.96 -5.73
N PRO A 192 -13.04 -9.86 -5.09
CA PRO A 192 -13.14 -11.28 -5.39
C PRO A 192 -14.55 -11.80 -5.05
N PRO A 193 -14.95 -12.98 -5.56
CA PRO A 193 -16.32 -13.48 -5.41
C PRO A 193 -16.85 -13.53 -3.96
N ALA A 194 -15.99 -13.79 -2.98
CA ALA A 194 -16.38 -13.79 -1.56
C ALA A 194 -16.73 -12.38 -1.05
N VAL A 195 -15.96 -11.36 -1.45
CA VAL A 195 -16.19 -9.96 -1.09
C VAL A 195 -17.45 -9.44 -1.79
N GLN A 196 -17.64 -9.80 -3.06
CA GLN A 196 -18.86 -9.45 -3.80
C GLN A 196 -20.10 -10.06 -3.14
N LYS A 197 -20.05 -11.35 -2.77
CA LYS A 197 -21.14 -12.02 -2.03
C LYS A 197 -21.45 -11.33 -0.70
N LEU A 198 -20.42 -10.93 0.04
CA LEU A 198 -20.62 -10.20 1.29
C LEU A 198 -21.30 -8.84 1.03
N ALA A 199 -20.82 -8.08 0.05
CA ALA A 199 -21.40 -6.79 -0.34
C ALA A 199 -22.88 -6.94 -0.73
N ASP A 200 -23.20 -7.89 -1.60
CA ASP A 200 -24.57 -8.18 -2.06
C ASP A 200 -25.49 -8.63 -0.92
N SER A 201 -24.94 -9.25 0.14
CA SER A 201 -25.71 -9.71 1.30
C SER A 201 -26.07 -8.60 2.30
N ILE A 202 -25.32 -7.49 2.31
CA ILE A 202 -25.51 -6.44 3.32
C ILE A 202 -25.99 -5.10 2.74
N LEU A 203 -25.74 -4.84 1.46
CA LEU A 203 -26.07 -3.57 0.81
C LEU A 203 -27.42 -3.63 0.11
N HIS A 204 -28.16 -2.53 0.16
CA HIS A 204 -29.46 -2.38 -0.51
C HIS A 204 -29.38 -1.28 -1.57
N GLN A 205 -29.43 -1.66 -2.85
CA GLN A 205 -29.34 -0.75 -4.00
C GLN A 205 -28.19 0.30 -3.86
N PRO A 206 -26.95 -0.15 -3.61
CA PRO A 206 -25.88 0.78 -3.27
C PRO A 206 -25.46 1.65 -4.44
N ALA A 207 -25.10 2.90 -4.16
CA ALA A 207 -24.33 3.72 -5.07
C ALA A 207 -22.96 3.06 -5.30
N ARG A 208 -22.72 2.60 -6.53
CA ARG A 208 -21.43 2.01 -6.92
C ARG A 208 -20.47 3.10 -7.34
N ILE A 209 -19.39 3.25 -6.58
CA ILE A 209 -18.40 4.30 -6.78
C ILE A 209 -17.06 3.63 -7.03
N GLU A 210 -16.68 3.62 -8.31
CA GLU A 210 -15.38 3.14 -8.73
C GLU A 210 -14.50 4.34 -9.04
N VAL A 211 -13.61 4.65 -8.09
CA VAL A 211 -12.52 5.57 -8.39
C VAL A 211 -11.42 4.74 -8.99
N LEU A 212 -11.51 4.57 -10.31
CA LEU A 212 -10.39 4.13 -11.10
C LEU A 212 -9.21 5.04 -10.72
N SER A 213 -8.14 4.43 -10.23
CA SER A 213 -6.86 5.10 -10.37
C SER A 213 -6.74 5.38 -11.86
N GLU A 214 -6.45 6.62 -12.28
CA GLU A 214 -5.97 6.86 -13.65
C GLU A 214 -5.04 5.69 -13.97
N PRO A 215 -5.24 4.98 -15.11
CA PRO A 215 -4.49 3.76 -15.42
C PRO A 215 -3.07 4.10 -15.10
N ALA A 216 -2.54 3.48 -14.02
CA ALA A 216 -1.42 4.05 -13.31
C ALA A 216 -0.45 4.48 -14.38
N SER A 217 -0.24 5.80 -14.56
CA SER A 217 0.98 6.28 -15.20
C SER A 217 2.02 5.40 -14.55
N LYS A 218 2.53 4.42 -15.32
CA LYS A 218 3.11 3.17 -14.79
C LYS A 218 3.85 3.59 -13.54
N PRO A 219 3.50 3.08 -12.33
CA PRO A 219 4.16 3.56 -11.13
C PRO A 219 5.64 3.60 -11.48
N ASP A 220 6.27 4.77 -11.41
CA ASP A 220 7.65 4.95 -11.86
C ASP A 220 8.58 4.31 -10.82
N ILE A 221 8.27 3.05 -10.55
CA ILE A 221 8.91 2.14 -9.63
C ILE A 221 9.88 1.39 -10.53
N VAL A 222 11.11 1.85 -10.51
CA VAL A 222 12.22 1.14 -11.13
C VAL A 222 12.43 -0.16 -10.35
N GLN A 223 11.95 -1.26 -10.92
CA GLN A 223 12.10 -2.58 -10.34
C GLN A 223 13.42 -3.19 -10.82
N ARG A 224 14.21 -3.74 -9.88
CA ARG A 224 15.44 -4.45 -10.18
C ARG A 224 15.45 -5.78 -9.45
N ALA A 225 15.75 -6.85 -10.18
CA ALA A 225 16.01 -8.16 -9.60
C ALA A 225 17.52 -8.39 -9.54
N ILE A 226 18.03 -8.71 -8.36
CA ILE A 226 19.45 -9.03 -8.14
C ILE A 226 19.54 -10.48 -7.71
N ALA A 227 20.19 -11.30 -8.52
CA ALA A 227 20.47 -12.68 -8.15
C ALA A 227 21.63 -12.71 -7.14
N VAL A 228 21.40 -13.34 -5.99
CA VAL A 228 22.35 -13.38 -4.88
C VAL A 228 22.16 -14.66 -4.08
N ASP A 229 23.26 -15.28 -3.69
CA ASP A 229 23.25 -16.45 -2.80
C ASP A 229 22.68 -16.07 -1.44
N VAL A 230 21.87 -16.95 -0.84
CA VAL A 230 21.20 -16.72 0.45
C VAL A 230 22.15 -16.17 1.53
N PRO A 231 23.38 -16.70 1.73
CA PRO A 231 24.29 -16.20 2.76
C PRO A 231 24.75 -14.74 2.53
N ARG A 232 24.73 -14.27 1.27
CA ARG A 232 25.22 -12.95 0.87
C ARG A 232 24.13 -11.88 0.84
N ARG A 233 22.85 -12.25 0.95
CA ARG A 233 21.70 -11.32 0.87
C ARG A 233 21.79 -10.16 1.85
N THR A 234 22.15 -10.41 3.11
CA THR A 234 22.24 -9.32 4.11
C THR A 234 23.40 -8.37 3.83
N MET A 235 24.53 -8.88 3.32
CA MET A 235 25.67 -8.04 2.93
C MET A 235 25.33 -7.19 1.71
N LEU A 236 24.61 -7.75 0.73
CA LEU A 236 24.10 -7.00 -0.41
C LEU A 236 23.11 -5.93 0.04
N LEU A 237 22.16 -6.26 0.91
CA LEU A 237 21.20 -5.29 1.45
C LEU A 237 21.91 -4.11 2.13
N LYS A 238 22.91 -4.41 2.98
CA LYS A 238 23.75 -3.38 3.61
C LYS A 238 24.42 -2.50 2.54
N HIS A 239 25.06 -3.12 1.56
CA HIS A 239 25.76 -2.41 0.49
C HIS A 239 24.81 -1.46 -0.26
N LEU A 240 23.62 -1.93 -0.65
CA LEU A 240 22.62 -1.12 -1.35
C LEU A 240 22.12 0.06 -0.51
N ILE A 241 21.88 -0.15 0.79
CA ILE A 241 21.46 0.92 1.71
C ILE A 241 22.54 2.01 1.79
N GLN A 242 23.81 1.61 1.85
CA GLN A 242 24.95 2.54 1.97
C GLN A 242 25.25 3.26 0.66
N GLU A 243 25.32 2.52 -0.45
CA GLU A 243 25.60 3.03 -1.79
C GLU A 243 24.57 4.07 -2.23
N HIS A 244 23.28 3.76 -2.02
CA HIS A 244 22.18 4.66 -2.38
C HIS A 244 21.75 5.59 -1.26
N GLN A 245 22.43 5.53 -0.10
CA GLN A 245 22.17 6.38 1.07
C GLN A 245 20.69 6.43 1.48
N TRP A 246 20.00 5.28 1.41
CA TRP A 246 18.56 5.22 1.68
C TRP A 246 18.24 5.57 3.13
N ARG A 247 17.34 6.55 3.32
CA ARG A 247 16.80 6.94 4.63
C ARG A 247 15.36 6.48 4.73
N GLY A 248 15.15 5.31 5.34
CA GLY A 248 13.83 4.70 5.49
C GLY A 248 13.52 3.66 4.41
N VAL A 249 14.28 2.56 4.38
CA VAL A 249 14.00 1.41 3.51
C VAL A 249 13.07 0.42 4.22
N MET A 250 12.09 -0.14 3.51
CA MET A 250 11.28 -1.25 4.01
C MET A 250 11.74 -2.56 3.38
N VAL A 251 12.04 -3.55 4.23
CA VAL A 251 12.63 -4.82 3.84
C VAL A 251 11.65 -5.94 4.19
N PHE A 252 11.16 -6.66 3.19
CA PHE A 252 10.19 -7.75 3.39
C PHE A 252 10.88 -9.11 3.48
N VAL A 253 10.59 -9.85 4.55
CA VAL A 253 11.09 -11.21 4.82
C VAL A 253 9.93 -12.18 5.05
N ALA A 254 10.17 -13.47 4.84
CA ALA A 254 9.13 -14.49 4.92
C ALA A 254 8.72 -14.86 6.36
N THR A 255 9.61 -14.68 7.35
CA THR A 255 9.38 -15.16 8.72
C THR A 255 9.76 -14.11 9.76
N LYS A 256 9.14 -14.20 10.95
CA LYS A 256 9.47 -13.39 12.13
C LYS A 256 10.95 -13.54 12.54
N TYR A 257 11.46 -14.76 12.53
CA TYR A 257 12.86 -15.05 12.87
C TYR A 257 13.83 -14.38 11.89
N ALA A 258 13.51 -14.41 10.60
CA ALA A 258 14.28 -13.69 9.60
C ALA A 258 14.22 -12.18 9.82
N ALA A 259 13.09 -11.64 10.29
CA ALA A 259 12.96 -10.20 10.55
C ALA A 259 13.91 -9.75 11.65
N ASP A 260 13.91 -10.45 12.79
CA ASP A 260 14.80 -10.16 13.92
C ASP A 260 16.27 -10.34 13.52
N HIS A 261 16.59 -11.49 12.91
CA HIS A 261 17.96 -11.82 12.55
C HIS A 261 18.56 -10.87 11.50
N VAL A 262 17.77 -10.42 10.51
CA VAL A 262 18.23 -9.44 9.52
C VAL A 262 18.38 -8.07 10.16
N ALA A 263 17.43 -7.63 10.99
CA ALA A 263 17.52 -6.36 11.71
C ALA A 263 18.77 -6.30 12.61
N ASP A 264 19.02 -7.35 13.40
CA ASP A 264 20.21 -7.47 14.24
C ASP A 264 21.51 -7.38 13.44
N LYS A 265 21.58 -8.10 12.31
CA LYS A 265 22.76 -8.06 11.44
C LYS A 265 23.00 -6.67 10.86
N LEU A 266 21.94 -5.95 10.48
CA LEU A 266 22.04 -4.57 10.00
C LEU A 266 22.54 -3.63 11.12
N ASN A 267 22.00 -3.76 12.34
CA ASN A 267 22.44 -2.97 13.50
C ASN A 267 23.92 -3.18 13.84
N ARG A 268 24.39 -4.43 13.88
CA ARG A 268 25.82 -4.76 14.08
C ARG A 268 26.73 -4.16 13.01
N ASN A 269 26.17 -3.78 11.87
CA ASN A 269 26.88 -3.18 10.74
C ASN A 269 26.63 -1.67 10.59
N GLY A 270 26.12 -1.01 11.64
CA GLY A 270 25.93 0.44 11.67
C GLY A 270 24.67 0.95 10.97
N ILE A 271 23.77 0.07 10.54
CA ILE A 271 22.48 0.44 9.96
C ILE A 271 21.41 0.31 11.04
N ARG A 272 20.87 1.45 11.50
CA ARG A 272 19.78 1.51 12.47
C ARG A 272 18.54 0.81 11.90
N ALA A 273 18.26 -0.39 12.37
CA ALA A 273 17.19 -1.24 11.85
C ALA A 273 16.31 -1.78 12.98
N ALA A 274 15.04 -2.03 12.70
CA ALA A 274 14.13 -2.71 13.63
C ALA A 274 13.31 -3.77 12.89
N SER A 275 12.94 -4.84 13.59
CA SER A 275 12.01 -5.84 13.07
C SER A 275 10.56 -5.38 13.24
N PHE A 276 9.66 -5.89 12.40
CA PHE A 276 8.23 -5.60 12.44
C PHE A 276 7.41 -6.85 12.11
N HIS A 277 6.96 -7.57 13.14
CA HIS A 277 6.21 -8.81 13.01
C HIS A 277 5.10 -8.92 14.07
N GLY A 278 4.26 -9.96 13.95
CA GLY A 278 3.07 -10.15 14.78
C GLY A 278 3.29 -10.43 16.27
N GLU A 279 4.52 -10.79 16.67
CA GLU A 279 4.83 -11.12 18.08
C GLU A 279 5.32 -9.91 18.88
N LEU A 280 5.59 -8.78 18.23
CA LEU A 280 5.88 -7.54 18.92
C LEU A 280 4.65 -7.08 19.70
N SER A 281 4.89 -6.57 20.92
CA SER A 281 3.84 -5.92 21.71
C SER A 281 3.29 -4.71 20.95
N GLN A 282 2.04 -4.32 21.22
CA GLN A 282 1.44 -3.17 20.55
C GLN A 282 2.24 -1.88 20.79
N GLY A 283 2.73 -1.68 22.02
CA GLY A 283 3.59 -0.55 22.35
C GLY A 283 4.87 -0.53 21.50
N ALA A 284 5.55 -1.67 21.40
CA ALA A 284 6.75 -1.80 20.58
C ALA A 284 6.48 -1.57 19.08
N ARG A 285 5.34 -2.05 18.57
CA ARG A 285 4.92 -1.80 17.17
C ARG A 285 4.71 -0.31 16.92
N THR A 286 3.97 0.37 17.81
CA THR A 286 3.71 1.82 17.69
C THR A 286 5.00 2.64 17.80
N GLU A 287 5.87 2.31 18.73
CA GLU A 287 7.18 2.97 18.90
C GLU A 287 8.05 2.76 17.66
N THR A 288 8.19 1.52 17.18
CA THR A 288 8.96 1.18 15.99
C THR A 288 8.48 1.96 14.75
N LEU A 289 7.15 2.07 14.57
CA LEU A 289 6.59 2.86 13.47
C LEU A 289 6.84 4.35 13.63
N THR A 290 6.80 4.87 14.86
CA THR A 290 7.10 6.26 15.16
C THR A 290 8.57 6.57 14.88
N ASP A 291 9.47 5.68 15.28
CA ASP A 291 10.91 5.77 15.04
C ASP A 291 11.24 5.71 13.56
N PHE A 292 10.57 4.83 12.82
CA PHE A 292 10.75 4.73 11.38
C PHE A 292 10.23 5.99 10.66
N ARG A 293 9.03 6.48 11.01
CA ARG A 293 8.45 7.70 10.42
C ARG A 293 9.26 8.96 10.73
N SER A 294 9.90 9.02 11.90
CA SER A 294 10.75 10.15 12.30
C SER A 294 12.18 10.08 11.75
N GLY A 295 12.53 9.03 11.00
CA GLY A 295 13.88 8.83 10.44
C GLY A 295 14.93 8.40 11.47
N ARG A 296 14.51 8.00 12.69
CA ARG A 296 15.41 7.38 13.67
C ARG A 296 15.87 6.00 13.22
N LEU A 297 15.02 5.26 12.51
CA LEU A 297 15.39 4.01 11.85
C LEU A 297 15.68 4.23 10.36
N GLN A 298 16.76 3.62 9.87
CA GLN A 298 17.12 3.61 8.45
C GLN A 298 16.43 2.45 7.72
N ALA A 299 16.21 1.33 8.38
CA ALA A 299 15.57 0.15 7.79
C ALA A 299 14.48 -0.43 8.71
N LEU A 300 13.35 -0.80 8.13
CA LEU A 300 12.29 -1.54 8.80
C LEU A 300 12.14 -2.92 8.16
N VAL A 301 12.45 -3.98 8.91
CA VAL A 301 12.42 -5.36 8.42
C VAL A 301 11.11 -6.02 8.82
N ALA A 302 10.22 -6.26 7.88
CA ALA A 302 8.84 -6.64 8.15
C ALA A 302 8.42 -7.96 7.51
N THR A 303 7.48 -8.64 8.15
CA THR A 303 6.70 -9.74 7.54
C THR A 303 5.45 -9.18 6.86
N ASP A 304 4.91 -9.89 5.86
CA ASP A 304 3.69 -9.47 5.16
C ASP A 304 2.52 -9.20 6.11
N VAL A 305 2.27 -10.14 7.03
CA VAL A 305 1.14 -10.08 7.96
C VAL A 305 1.21 -8.82 8.81
N ALA A 306 2.40 -8.45 9.28
CA ALA A 306 2.55 -7.28 10.11
C ALA A 306 2.54 -5.98 9.29
N ALA A 307 3.12 -5.98 8.09
CA ALA A 307 3.18 -4.80 7.21
C ALA A 307 1.85 -4.44 6.53
N ARG A 308 0.90 -5.37 6.47
CA ARG A 308 -0.46 -5.12 5.95
C ARG A 308 -1.20 -4.11 6.85
N GLY A 309 -1.85 -3.12 6.23
CA GLY A 309 -2.58 -2.07 6.96
C GLY A 309 -1.71 -0.96 7.57
N ILE A 310 -0.38 -1.02 7.50
CA ILE A 310 0.46 0.10 7.92
C ILE A 310 0.43 1.18 6.83
N ASP A 311 0.04 2.39 7.18
CA ASP A 311 0.18 3.55 6.29
C ASP A 311 1.60 4.13 6.37
N ILE A 312 2.48 3.51 5.58
CA ILE A 312 3.79 4.01 5.22
C ILE A 312 3.81 4.07 3.70
N ALA A 313 3.88 5.28 3.15
CA ALA A 313 4.01 5.53 1.72
C ALA A 313 5.19 6.48 1.49
N ARG A 314 5.64 6.58 0.22
CA ARG A 314 6.76 7.45 -0.21
C ARG A 314 8.13 7.02 0.32
N LEU A 315 8.35 5.71 0.38
CA LEU A 315 9.68 5.20 0.73
C LEU A 315 10.65 5.39 -0.45
N PRO A 316 11.93 5.73 -0.19
CA PRO A 316 12.95 5.79 -1.22
C PRO A 316 13.20 4.41 -1.87
N ALA A 317 12.98 3.33 -1.12
CA ALA A 317 13.12 1.97 -1.62
C ALA A 317 12.30 0.97 -0.80
N VAL A 318 11.88 -0.10 -1.49
CA VAL A 318 11.35 -1.33 -0.90
C VAL A 318 12.22 -2.48 -1.38
N VAL A 319 12.65 -3.35 -0.46
CA VAL A 319 13.44 -4.53 -0.78
C VAL A 319 12.66 -5.78 -0.43
N ASN A 320 12.40 -6.61 -1.43
CA ASN A 320 11.93 -7.98 -1.22
C ASN A 320 13.15 -8.86 -0.90
N TYR A 321 13.50 -8.99 0.38
CA TYR A 321 14.58 -9.88 0.81
C TYR A 321 14.23 -11.34 0.55
N ASP A 322 12.97 -11.68 0.80
CA ASP A 322 12.32 -12.91 0.34
C ASP A 322 11.19 -12.54 -0.63
N LEU A 323 11.08 -13.28 -1.73
CA LEU A 323 9.97 -13.08 -2.67
C LEU A 323 8.63 -13.48 -2.03
N PRO A 324 7.56 -12.73 -2.29
CA PRO A 324 6.22 -13.09 -1.83
C PRO A 324 5.72 -14.35 -2.53
N ARG A 325 4.74 -15.02 -1.93
CA ARG A 325 4.11 -16.22 -2.48
C ARG A 325 3.05 -15.92 -3.54
N SER A 326 2.60 -14.66 -3.65
CA SER A 326 1.57 -14.22 -4.59
C SER A 326 1.95 -12.90 -5.29
N ALA A 327 1.46 -12.71 -6.52
CA ALA A 327 1.60 -11.45 -7.26
C ALA A 327 0.85 -10.27 -6.59
N VAL A 328 -0.25 -10.57 -5.89
CA VAL A 328 -1.03 -9.59 -5.13
C VAL A 328 -0.18 -9.03 -3.98
N ASP A 329 0.48 -9.89 -3.21
CA ASP A 329 1.39 -9.47 -2.14
C ASP A 329 2.58 -8.67 -2.69
N TYR A 330 3.16 -9.12 -3.81
CA TYR A 330 4.22 -8.37 -4.48
C TYR A 330 3.80 -6.93 -4.77
N THR A 331 2.62 -6.77 -5.37
CA THR A 331 2.07 -5.45 -5.73
C THR A 331 1.84 -4.59 -4.48
N HIS A 332 1.31 -5.17 -3.40
CA HIS A 332 1.13 -4.47 -2.12
C HIS A 332 2.45 -4.04 -1.46
N ARG A 333 3.51 -4.83 -1.62
CA ARG A 333 4.85 -4.49 -1.09
C ARG A 333 5.48 -3.36 -1.87
N ILE A 334 5.54 -3.45 -3.20
CA ILE A 334 6.18 -2.41 -4.01
C ILE A 334 5.38 -1.11 -4.03
N GLY A 335 4.07 -1.17 -3.80
CA GLY A 335 3.21 0.03 -3.68
C GLY A 335 3.64 1.01 -2.59
N ARG A 336 4.54 0.63 -1.68
CA ARG A 336 5.07 1.51 -0.62
C ARG A 336 6.06 2.57 -1.12
N THR A 337 6.61 2.42 -2.32
CA THR A 337 7.46 3.45 -2.96
C THR A 337 6.67 4.51 -3.73
N GLY A 338 5.34 4.35 -3.89
CA GLY A 338 4.50 5.28 -4.65
C GLY A 338 3.87 6.39 -3.80
N ARG A 339 4.28 7.66 -4.06
CA ARG A 339 3.55 8.95 -3.91
C ARG A 339 4.51 10.16 -3.97
N ALA A 340 5.41 10.21 -4.95
CA ALA A 340 6.22 11.40 -5.22
C ALA A 340 5.76 12.08 -6.52
N ALA A 341 4.49 12.51 -6.55
CA ALA A 341 4.07 13.60 -7.42
C ALA A 341 3.86 14.83 -6.54
N ARG A 342 4.96 15.51 -6.22
CA ARG A 342 4.94 16.95 -6.03
C ARG A 342 6.07 17.53 -6.85
N ALA A 343 5.70 18.09 -8.00
CA ALA A 343 6.34 19.28 -8.49
C ALA A 343 6.42 20.26 -7.31
N GLN A 344 7.63 20.48 -6.81
CA GLN A 344 7.92 21.67 -6.02
C GLN A 344 7.84 22.85 -6.97
N VAL A 345 6.65 23.45 -7.10
CA VAL A 345 6.60 24.89 -7.32
C VAL A 345 6.90 25.48 -5.95
N LEU A 346 8.18 25.71 -5.70
CA LEU A 346 8.61 26.60 -4.63
C LEU A 346 8.20 28.01 -5.07
N GLY A 347 7.04 28.45 -4.58
CA GLY A 347 6.69 29.86 -4.51
C GLY A 347 7.63 30.54 -3.53
N GLY A 348 8.78 30.99 -4.03
CA GLY A 348 9.66 31.93 -3.37
C GLY A 348 9.78 33.15 -4.27
N GLY A 349 9.02 34.20 -3.95
CA GLY A 349 9.14 35.48 -4.64
C GLY A 349 10.50 36.10 -4.35
N GLN A 350 11.33 36.23 -5.38
CA GLN A 350 12.38 37.23 -5.47
C GLN A 350 12.80 37.42 -6.93
N GLN A 351 12.35 38.54 -7.48
CA GLN A 351 12.86 39.30 -8.64
C GLN A 351 13.69 38.53 -9.69
N ALA A 352 13.06 38.22 -10.83
CA ALA A 352 13.76 38.02 -12.09
C ALA A 352 13.28 39.07 -13.09
N ARG A 353 14.18 39.99 -13.44
CA ARG A 353 14.05 40.91 -14.56
C ARG A 353 14.14 40.13 -15.87
N ASP A 354 13.52 40.70 -16.89
CA ASP A 354 13.53 40.31 -18.30
C ASP A 354 14.87 39.74 -18.79
N PHE A 355 14.82 38.67 -19.59
CA PHE A 355 15.35 38.65 -20.95
C PHE A 355 14.76 37.46 -21.72
N GLY A 356 14.20 37.74 -22.89
CA GLY A 356 13.56 36.77 -23.77
C GLY A 356 14.52 35.87 -24.54
N GLY A 357 13.96 34.81 -25.12
CA GLY A 357 14.64 33.92 -26.06
C GLY A 357 14.03 32.52 -26.04
N GLY A 358 13.02 32.28 -26.88
CA GLY A 358 12.44 30.95 -27.06
C GLY A 358 13.32 30.07 -27.95
N VAL A 359 13.31 28.76 -27.71
CA VAL A 359 13.39 27.69 -28.74
C VAL A 359 12.71 26.44 -28.17
N ALA A 360 11.75 25.89 -28.92
CA ALA A 360 11.15 24.59 -28.69
C ALA A 360 12.12 23.46 -29.05
N HIS A 361 12.24 22.41 -28.23
CA HIS A 361 12.90 21.18 -28.68
C HIS A 361 12.06 19.91 -28.48
N GLN A 362 11.83 19.34 -29.66
CA GLN A 362 11.12 18.16 -30.09
C GLN A 362 11.77 16.86 -29.60
N GLN A 363 10.92 15.90 -29.23
CA GLN A 363 11.25 14.52 -28.91
C GLN A 363 12.02 13.82 -30.04
N ARG A 364 13.02 13.02 -29.69
CA ARG A 364 13.51 11.90 -30.53
C ARG A 364 13.82 10.67 -29.66
N PRO A 365 13.33 9.47 -30.03
CA PRO A 365 13.79 8.20 -29.46
C PRO A 365 14.93 7.62 -30.31
N GLY A 366 15.94 7.04 -29.66
CA GLY A 366 17.02 6.31 -30.34
C GLY A 366 18.22 6.07 -29.44
N GLY A 367 18.28 4.90 -28.79
CA GLY A 367 19.41 4.49 -27.96
C GLY A 367 20.06 3.23 -28.51
N ALA A 368 21.27 3.37 -29.07
CA ALA A 368 22.09 2.29 -29.59
C ALA A 368 22.64 1.37 -28.48
N VAL A 369 22.87 0.09 -28.82
CA VAL A 369 23.43 -0.94 -27.92
C VAL A 369 24.95 -1.00 -28.08
N PHE A 370 25.69 -0.86 -26.98
CA PHE A 370 27.13 -1.16 -26.91
C PHE A 370 27.38 -2.38 -26.01
N GLN A 371 28.13 -3.37 -26.52
CA GLN A 371 28.70 -4.48 -25.76
C GLN A 371 30.17 -4.18 -25.46
N ARG A 372 30.60 -4.28 -24.20
CA ARG A 372 32.03 -4.38 -23.85
C ARG A 372 32.28 -5.60 -22.98
N ARG A 373 33.29 -6.38 -23.38
CA ARG A 373 33.79 -7.59 -22.76
C ARG A 373 34.79 -7.18 -21.67
N ILE A 374 34.65 -7.63 -20.43
CA ILE A 374 35.74 -7.58 -19.45
C ILE A 374 36.20 -9.02 -19.26
N GLY A 375 37.38 -9.33 -19.79
CA GLY A 375 38.14 -10.53 -19.48
C GLY A 375 38.98 -10.28 -18.23
N GLY A 376 39.03 -11.27 -17.35
CA GLY A 376 40.01 -11.31 -16.26
C GLY A 376 41.33 -11.89 -16.75
N ASN A 377 42.41 -11.54 -16.06
CA ASN A 377 43.54 -12.44 -15.88
C ASN A 377 44.25 -12.14 -14.56
N ALA A 378 44.60 -13.21 -13.86
CA ALA A 378 45.51 -13.24 -12.72
C ALA A 378 46.97 -13.22 -13.23
N GLY A 379 47.91 -12.71 -12.42
CA GLY A 379 49.35 -12.81 -12.67
C GLY A 379 50.20 -11.82 -11.88
N GLU A 380 50.77 -12.32 -10.78
CA GLU A 380 52.05 -12.03 -10.11
C GLU A 380 52.86 -10.72 -10.36
N GLY A 381 53.26 -10.08 -9.26
CA GLY A 381 54.66 -9.72 -8.92
C GLY A 381 55.31 -8.45 -9.50
N ALA A 382 55.66 -7.48 -8.64
CA ALA A 382 56.99 -6.84 -8.51
C ALA A 382 56.94 -5.46 -7.80
N GLN A 383 58.08 -5.10 -7.22
CA GLN A 383 58.37 -4.08 -6.20
C GLN A 383 58.51 -2.61 -6.69
N LEU A 384 58.31 -1.70 -5.71
CA LEU A 384 59.01 -0.43 -5.40
C LEU A 384 59.21 0.67 -6.48
N GLY A 385 58.78 1.89 -6.15
CA GLY A 385 59.21 3.14 -6.79
C GLY A 385 58.52 4.38 -6.20
N ALA A 386 59.30 5.40 -5.85
CA ALA A 386 58.93 6.54 -5.02
C ALA A 386 58.18 7.69 -5.73
N ALA A 387 57.61 8.55 -4.88
CA ALA A 387 57.08 9.91 -5.03
C ALA A 387 57.24 10.67 -6.37
N ASP A 388 56.13 11.29 -6.81
CA ASP A 388 56.16 12.66 -7.35
C ASP A 388 54.84 13.38 -7.04
N ASP A 389 54.94 14.54 -6.41
CA ASP A 389 53.89 15.44 -5.95
C ASP A 389 53.49 16.39 -7.08
N ARG A 390 52.26 16.29 -7.62
CA ARG A 390 51.59 17.42 -8.30
C ARG A 390 50.07 17.39 -8.14
N PRO A 391 49.41 18.55 -8.01
CA PRO A 391 48.01 18.64 -7.59
C PRO A 391 47.05 18.34 -8.75
N PHE A 392 46.16 17.36 -8.57
CA PHE A 392 45.11 17.07 -9.55
C PHE A 392 43.83 17.84 -9.21
N GLN A 393 43.38 18.64 -10.17
CA GLN A 393 42.17 19.44 -10.14
C GLN A 393 40.93 18.55 -9.99
N ARG A 394 39.94 19.05 -9.24
CA ARG A 394 38.59 18.44 -9.16
C ARG A 394 37.94 18.51 -10.54
N GLU A 395 37.68 17.35 -11.13
CA GLU A 395 36.69 17.19 -12.21
C GLU A 395 35.45 16.47 -11.68
N ASP A 396 34.32 16.89 -12.23
CA ASP A 396 32.96 16.69 -11.73
C ASP A 396 32.51 15.23 -11.60
N ALA A 397 31.69 15.00 -10.57
CA ALA A 397 30.95 13.76 -10.34
C ALA A 397 29.88 13.55 -11.43
N GLY A 398 30.31 12.98 -12.55
CA GLY A 398 29.44 12.53 -13.65
C GLY A 398 28.65 11.27 -13.29
N ALA A 399 27.36 11.32 -13.61
CA ALA A 399 26.32 10.30 -13.51
C ALA A 399 26.78 8.81 -13.48
N ALA A 400 26.33 8.09 -12.45
CA ALA A 400 26.49 6.64 -12.32
C ALA A 400 25.82 5.89 -13.49
N GLN A 401 26.61 5.10 -14.23
CA GLN A 401 26.17 4.22 -15.31
C GLN A 401 25.77 2.82 -14.79
N PRO A 402 24.87 2.08 -15.45
CA PRO A 402 24.35 0.82 -14.94
C PRO A 402 25.30 -0.38 -15.16
N VAL A 403 25.53 -1.15 -14.08
CA VAL A 403 26.28 -2.41 -14.08
C VAL A 403 25.31 -3.59 -14.34
N ARG A 404 25.67 -4.47 -15.31
CA ARG A 404 24.97 -5.73 -15.62
C ARG A 404 25.62 -6.89 -14.86
N VAL A 405 24.84 -7.69 -14.13
CA VAL A 405 25.28 -9.00 -13.62
C VAL A 405 24.16 -10.04 -13.78
N VAL A 406 24.49 -11.15 -14.42
CA VAL A 406 23.68 -12.37 -14.54
C VAL A 406 24.24 -13.40 -13.55
N ALA A 407 23.40 -14.11 -12.81
CA ALA A 407 23.82 -15.31 -12.08
C ALA A 407 22.83 -16.47 -12.27
N ARG A 408 23.42 -17.66 -12.47
CA ARG A 408 22.77 -18.95 -12.70
C ARG A 408 22.32 -19.60 -11.39
N HIS A 409 21.23 -20.37 -11.53
CA HIS A 409 20.79 -21.50 -10.70
C HIS A 409 20.09 -21.22 -9.36
N VAL A 410 18.75 -21.14 -9.39
CA VAL A 410 17.81 -21.64 -8.34
C VAL A 410 16.48 -22.01 -9.02
N ASP A 411 15.94 -23.17 -8.65
CA ASP A 411 14.69 -23.85 -9.05
C ASP A 411 13.85 -23.32 -10.24
N HIS A 412 13.90 -24.07 -11.34
CA HIS A 412 13.26 -23.74 -12.62
C HIS A 412 11.72 -23.70 -12.54
N HIS A 413 11.11 -24.48 -11.63
CA HIS A 413 9.65 -24.61 -11.51
C HIS A 413 8.98 -23.40 -10.83
N ALA A 414 9.56 -22.88 -9.74
CA ALA A 414 9.01 -21.73 -9.02
C ALA A 414 9.10 -20.44 -9.86
N ARG A 415 10.17 -20.30 -10.66
CA ARG A 415 10.38 -19.16 -11.55
C ARG A 415 9.40 -19.14 -12.73
N LEU A 416 9.15 -20.30 -13.34
CA LEU A 416 8.20 -20.39 -14.47
C LEU A 416 6.77 -20.11 -14.03
N ALA A 417 6.34 -20.62 -12.88
CA ALA A 417 5.00 -20.34 -12.35
C ALA A 417 4.81 -18.85 -11.99
N PHE A 418 5.83 -18.24 -11.37
CA PHE A 418 5.77 -16.83 -10.95
C PHE A 418 5.86 -15.87 -12.15
N LEU A 419 6.73 -16.15 -13.13
CA LEU A 419 6.82 -15.35 -14.35
C LEU A 419 5.60 -15.54 -15.25
N ALA A 420 5.03 -16.75 -15.35
CA ALA A 420 3.80 -16.96 -16.11
C ALA A 420 2.61 -16.16 -15.54
N GLN A 421 2.52 -16.03 -14.21
CA GLN A 421 1.50 -15.19 -13.56
C GLN A 421 1.73 -13.69 -13.72
N LEU A 422 2.99 -13.25 -13.86
CA LEU A 422 3.35 -11.84 -14.06
C LEU A 422 3.13 -11.36 -15.51
N TYR A 423 3.11 -12.26 -16.48
CA TYR A 423 3.14 -11.92 -17.91
C TYR A 423 1.96 -12.44 -18.74
N ALA A 424 0.91 -12.99 -18.13
CA ALA A 424 -0.30 -13.43 -18.85
C ALA A 424 -1.50 -12.49 -18.59
N PRO A 425 -1.74 -11.47 -19.44
CA PRO A 425 -3.06 -10.88 -19.59
C PRO A 425 -3.84 -11.61 -20.69
N HIS A 426 -5.03 -12.12 -20.34
CA HIS A 426 -6.13 -12.56 -21.21
C HIS A 426 -5.84 -13.60 -22.31
N ALA A 427 -6.19 -14.86 -22.04
CA ALA A 427 -6.60 -15.83 -23.06
C ALA A 427 -7.87 -16.53 -22.58
N ALA A 428 -8.98 -15.80 -22.65
CA ALA A 428 -10.34 -16.34 -22.59
C ALA A 428 -11.17 -15.43 -23.49
N ASP A 429 -11.34 -15.84 -24.74
CA ASP A 429 -12.46 -15.60 -25.66
C ASP A 429 -11.96 -16.01 -27.05
N GLY A 430 -12.38 -17.21 -27.48
CA GLY A 430 -12.06 -17.76 -28.78
C GLY A 430 -13.21 -17.56 -29.74
N GLU A 431 -12.92 -17.11 -30.96
CA GLU A 431 -13.58 -17.55 -32.19
C GLU A 431 -12.70 -17.21 -33.41
N ALA A 432 -12.84 -18.04 -34.45
CA ALA A 432 -11.92 -18.23 -35.56
C ALA A 432 -12.01 -17.17 -36.69
N GLY A 433 -10.95 -17.07 -37.50
CA GLY A 433 -11.00 -16.40 -38.81
C GLY A 433 -9.62 -16.21 -39.46
N GLU A 434 -9.36 -16.93 -40.55
CA GLU A 434 -8.18 -16.78 -41.42
C GLU A 434 -8.17 -15.43 -42.17
N GLY A 435 -6.98 -14.86 -42.40
CA GLY A 435 -6.78 -13.73 -43.30
C GLY A 435 -5.34 -13.19 -43.31
N HIS A 436 -4.60 -13.45 -44.39
CA HIS A 436 -3.26 -12.93 -44.68
C HIS A 436 -3.24 -11.39 -44.85
N VAL A 437 -2.25 -10.70 -44.25
CA VAL A 437 -1.71 -9.42 -44.75
C VAL A 437 -0.19 -9.33 -44.49
N HIS A 438 0.52 -8.83 -45.50
CA HIS A 438 1.97 -8.70 -45.67
C HIS A 438 2.69 -7.83 -44.64
N ALA A 439 4.00 -8.10 -44.52
CA ALA A 439 4.98 -7.41 -43.70
C ALA A 439 5.36 -6.01 -44.21
N ASP A 440 5.54 -5.07 -43.28
CA ASP A 440 6.47 -3.95 -43.43
C ASP A 440 7.11 -3.61 -42.07
N GLY A 441 8.40 -3.27 -42.08
CA GLY A 441 9.33 -3.45 -40.96
C GLY A 441 9.20 -2.49 -39.77
N ASP A 442 9.39 -3.03 -38.56
CA ASP A 442 10.47 -2.65 -37.64
C ASP A 442 10.54 -3.64 -36.45
N ALA A 443 11.76 -3.93 -36.02
CA ALA A 443 12.14 -5.16 -35.32
C ALA A 443 11.53 -5.37 -33.91
N LEU A 444 10.66 -6.38 -33.79
CA LEU A 444 10.45 -7.12 -32.53
C LEU A 444 11.59 -8.13 -32.34
N ARG A 445 12.40 -7.99 -31.29
CA ARG A 445 13.30 -9.07 -30.82
C ARG A 445 12.97 -9.44 -29.39
N VAL A 446 12.06 -10.41 -29.27
CA VAL A 446 11.97 -11.34 -28.15
C VAL A 446 13.05 -12.41 -28.38
N VAL A 447 13.89 -12.66 -27.38
CA VAL A 447 14.83 -13.80 -27.41
C VAL A 447 14.50 -14.70 -26.23
N GLY A 448 13.90 -15.86 -26.54
CA GLY A 448 13.96 -17.06 -25.71
C GLY A 448 12.63 -17.60 -25.15
N LEU A 449 11.74 -18.09 -26.01
CA LEU A 449 10.74 -19.13 -25.68
C LEU A 449 10.71 -20.16 -26.82
N GLN A 450 11.32 -21.32 -26.59
CA GLN A 450 11.00 -22.63 -27.16
C GLN A 450 11.13 -23.57 -25.94
N ASP A 451 10.14 -24.34 -25.49
CA ASP A 451 9.16 -25.16 -26.21
C ASP A 451 7.74 -25.04 -25.65
N GLN A 452 6.75 -24.87 -26.54
CA GLN A 452 5.45 -25.51 -26.37
C GLN A 452 5.51 -26.85 -27.11
N CYS A 453 5.50 -27.96 -26.35
CA CYS A 453 4.86 -29.25 -26.68
C CYS A 453 5.59 -30.46 -26.05
N LEU A 454 5.76 -30.46 -24.73
CA LEU A 454 6.02 -31.71 -23.98
C LEU A 454 4.73 -32.53 -23.74
N ARG A 455 3.88 -32.59 -24.78
CA ARG A 455 2.82 -33.59 -24.98
C ARG A 455 2.79 -34.12 -26.43
N GLY A 456 3.90 -34.00 -27.16
CA GLY A 456 4.16 -34.67 -28.44
C GLY A 456 5.25 -35.74 -28.38
N LEU A 457 5.80 -36.04 -27.19
CA LEU A 457 7.00 -36.85 -27.01
C LEU A 457 6.76 -38.33 -26.70
N GLU A 458 5.67 -38.94 -27.19
CA GLU A 458 5.46 -40.39 -27.03
C GLU A 458 4.95 -41.15 -28.27
N ARG A 459 4.91 -40.56 -29.47
CA ARG A 459 4.47 -41.30 -30.68
C ARG A 459 5.39 -41.31 -31.89
N ALA A 460 6.57 -40.69 -31.86
CA ALA A 460 7.47 -40.70 -33.02
C ALA A 460 8.96 -40.97 -32.68
N ALA A 461 9.24 -41.65 -31.56
CA ALA A 461 10.52 -42.33 -31.37
C ALA A 461 10.42 -43.76 -31.93
N ARG A 462 10.38 -43.89 -33.26
CA ARG A 462 10.65 -45.12 -34.05
C ARG A 462 10.53 -44.79 -35.53
N VAL A 463 11.57 -44.22 -36.13
CA VAL A 463 12.16 -44.64 -37.43
C VAL A 463 13.58 -44.07 -37.45
N HIS A 464 14.49 -44.94 -37.87
CA HIS A 464 15.95 -44.89 -37.84
C HIS A 464 16.66 -43.64 -38.42
N GLN A 465 17.86 -43.44 -37.85
CA GLN A 465 19.07 -42.73 -38.31
C GLN A 465 19.20 -41.24 -38.04
#